data_AF-A0AAV4AFS2-F1
#
_entry.id   AF-A0AAV4AFS2-F1
#
_cell.length_a   1.000
_cell.length_b   1.000
_cell.length_c   1.000
_cell.angle_alpha   90.00
_cell.angle_beta   90.00
_cell.angle_gamma   90.00
#
_symmetry.space_group_name_H-M   'P 1'
#
loop_
_entity.id
_entity.type
_entity.pdbx_description
1 polymer ?
#
loop_
_entity_poly.entity_id
_entity_poly.type
_entity_poly.pdbx_seq_one_letter_code
_entity_poly.pdbx_strand_id
1 'polypeptide(L)'
;MYWEQTAAMRIENKTSTFQDIKRGVRQGCVLSPDLFSLYSEIIMRNLENHPGIKVGGQNINNLRYADDTVLIAENKEDLQKLLNIVEEESRKKGLELNSKKTEVMVISRK
;
A
#
# COMPACT_ATOMS: atom_id res chain seq x y z
N MET A 1 -9.24 4.97 17.97
CA MET A 1 -9.40 3.55 17.60
C MET A 1 -8.02 2.90 17.72
N TYR A 2 -7.89 1.71 18.29
CA TYR A 2 -6.59 1.06 18.58
C TYR A 2 -5.64 1.80 19.54
N TRP A 3 -6.19 2.50 20.53
CA TRP A 3 -5.38 3.08 21.62
C TRP A 3 -4.91 1.97 22.59
N GLU A 4 -3.70 2.12 23.14
CA GLU A 4 -3.14 1.22 24.17
C GLU A 4 -3.20 -0.28 23.81
N GLN A 5 -2.95 -0.61 22.54
CA GLN A 5 -2.90 -1.99 22.09
C GLN A 5 -1.61 -2.66 22.56
N THR A 6 -1.71 -3.89 23.05
CA THR A 6 -0.56 -4.76 23.32
C THR A 6 -0.66 -6.06 22.54
N ALA A 7 0.47 -6.63 22.12
CA ALA A 7 0.52 -7.96 21.51
C ALA A 7 1.66 -8.80 22.09
N ALA A 8 1.51 -10.12 22.00
CA ALA A 8 2.53 -11.10 22.35
C ALA A 8 2.60 -12.17 21.24
N MET A 9 3.79 -12.71 21.01
CA MET A 9 3.99 -13.82 20.06
C MET A 9 3.81 -15.14 20.80
N ARG A 10 3.04 -16.06 20.21
CA ARG A 10 2.91 -17.44 20.69
C ARG A 10 3.63 -18.38 19.73
N ILE A 11 4.60 -19.14 20.25
CA ILE A 11 5.31 -20.20 19.53
C ILE A 11 5.08 -21.49 20.30
N GLU A 12 4.38 -22.44 19.67
CA GLU A 12 3.90 -23.68 20.31
C GLU A 12 3.13 -23.35 21.62
N ASN A 13 3.63 -23.84 22.75
CA ASN A 13 3.05 -23.65 24.08
C ASN A 13 3.70 -22.51 24.88
N LYS A 14 4.56 -21.69 24.26
CA LYS A 14 5.22 -20.56 24.91
C LYS A 14 4.67 -19.24 24.35
N THR A 15 4.37 -18.30 25.23
CA THR A 15 3.94 -16.94 24.88
C THR A 15 4.99 -15.95 25.37
N SER A 16 5.38 -15.00 24.51
CA SER A 16 6.29 -13.93 24.88
C SER A 16 5.65 -12.98 25.89
N THR A 17 6.44 -12.04 26.42
CA THR A 17 5.87 -10.88 27.12
C THR A 17 5.03 -10.04 26.15
N PHE A 18 4.02 -9.37 26.70
CA PHE A 18 3.23 -8.39 25.96
C PHE A 18 4.06 -7.13 25.70
N GLN A 19 3.93 -6.60 24.50
CA GLN A 19 4.56 -5.35 24.09
C GLN A 19 3.52 -4.40 23.49
N ASP A 20 3.72 -3.11 23.70
CA ASP A 20 2.88 -2.06 23.15
C ASP A 20 3.00 -1.99 21.62
N ILE A 21 1.85 -2.01 20.94
CA ILE A 21 1.75 -1.80 19.51
C ILE A 21 1.66 -0.29 19.25
N LYS A 22 2.75 0.26 18.70
CA LYS A 22 2.84 1.69 18.38
C LYS A 22 2.29 2.04 17.00
N ARG A 23 2.28 1.09 16.06
CA ARG A 23 1.85 1.27 14.67
C ARG A 23 1.24 -0.02 14.14
N GLY A 24 0.25 0.13 13.27
CA GLY A 24 -0.44 -0.97 12.62
C GLY A 24 -1.93 -1.02 12.96
N VAL A 25 -2.62 -1.93 12.29
CA VAL A 25 -4.03 -2.25 12.53
C VAL A 25 -4.14 -3.65 13.15
N ARG A 26 -5.20 -3.91 13.91
CA ARG A 26 -5.38 -5.19 14.60
C ARG A 26 -5.73 -6.30 13.61
N GLN A 27 -4.88 -7.31 13.48
CA GLN A 27 -5.20 -8.47 12.63
C GLN A 27 -6.46 -9.20 13.12
N GLY A 28 -7.34 -9.58 12.18
CA GLY A 28 -8.63 -10.22 12.47
C GLY A 28 -9.73 -9.26 12.96
N CYS A 29 -9.47 -7.96 13.08
CA CYS A 29 -10.52 -6.98 13.34
C CYS A 29 -11.25 -6.61 12.05
N VAL A 30 -12.58 -6.60 12.08
CA VAL A 30 -13.46 -6.29 10.94
C VAL A 30 -13.23 -4.88 10.38
N LEU A 31 -12.81 -3.93 11.22
CA LEU A 31 -12.55 -2.54 10.80
C LEU A 31 -11.14 -2.29 10.28
N SER A 32 -10.21 -3.22 10.49
CA SER A 32 -8.81 -3.05 10.06
C SER A 32 -8.67 -2.86 8.55
N PRO A 33 -9.39 -3.62 7.68
CA PRO A 33 -9.35 -3.40 6.24
C PRO A 33 -9.79 -1.98 5.85
N ASP A 34 -10.93 -1.51 6.37
CA ASP A 34 -11.46 -0.18 6.03
C ASP A 34 -10.52 0.94 6.45
N LEU A 35 -9.92 0.83 7.64
CA LEU A 35 -8.93 1.78 8.13
C LEU A 35 -7.68 1.79 7.25
N PHE A 36 -7.19 0.62 6.85
CA PHE A 36 -6.02 0.52 6.00
C PHE A 36 -6.31 1.08 4.59
N SER A 37 -7.49 0.81 4.04
CA SER A 37 -7.95 1.37 2.77
C SER A 37 -8.06 2.90 2.82
N LEU A 38 -8.61 3.47 3.89
CA LEU A 38 -8.66 4.93 4.07
C LEU A 38 -7.25 5.53 4.18
N TYR A 39 -6.34 4.83 4.86
CA TYR A 39 -4.97 5.28 5.01
C TYR A 39 -4.19 5.27 3.68
N SER A 40 -4.30 4.18 2.91
CA SER A 40 -3.67 4.06 1.60
C SER A 40 -4.27 5.04 0.59
N GLU A 41 -5.56 5.36 0.70
CA GLU A 41 -6.21 6.39 -0.11
C GLU A 41 -5.55 7.78 0.04
N ILE A 42 -5.13 8.16 1.25
CA ILE A 42 -4.43 9.44 1.47
C ILE A 42 -3.12 9.51 0.68
N ILE A 43 -2.40 8.39 0.57
CA ILE A 43 -1.14 8.28 -0.19
C ILE A 43 -1.41 8.37 -1.68
N MET A 44 -2.45 7.64 -2.14
CA MET A 44 -2.76 7.44 -3.55
C MET A 44 -3.44 8.65 -4.20
N ARG A 45 -4.10 9.51 -3.43
CA ARG A 45 -4.70 10.77 -3.93
C ARG A 45 -3.71 11.66 -4.68
N ASN A 46 -2.43 11.62 -4.31
CA ASN A 46 -1.39 12.38 -5.00
C ASN A 46 -1.17 11.90 -6.44
N LEU A 47 -1.67 10.72 -6.82
CA LEU A 47 -1.56 10.18 -8.17
C LEU A 47 -2.73 10.61 -9.07
N GLU A 48 -3.84 11.15 -8.56
CA GLU A 48 -5.06 11.41 -9.35
C GLU A 48 -4.82 12.24 -10.62
N ASN A 49 -3.89 13.21 -10.55
CA ASN A 49 -3.57 14.10 -11.67
C ASN A 49 -2.38 13.62 -12.53
N HIS A 50 -1.87 12.41 -12.27
CA HIS A 50 -0.72 11.87 -13.01
C HIS A 50 -1.15 10.96 -14.17
N PRO A 51 -0.34 10.91 -15.26
CA PRO A 51 -0.63 10.06 -16.41
C PRO A 51 -0.78 8.59 -16.02
N GLY A 52 -1.77 7.94 -16.62
CA GLY A 52 -1.99 6.50 -16.59
C GLY A 52 -2.41 6.01 -17.97
N ILE A 53 -3.16 4.92 -18.03
CA ILE A 53 -3.77 4.42 -19.26
C ILE A 53 -5.24 4.85 -19.35
N LYS A 54 -5.73 5.09 -20.57
CA LYS A 54 -7.15 5.38 -20.79
C LYS A 54 -7.97 4.11 -20.99
N VAL A 55 -8.94 3.88 -20.12
CA VAL A 55 -9.90 2.77 -20.22
C VAL A 55 -11.31 3.33 -20.10
N GLY A 56 -12.14 3.16 -21.14
CA GLY A 56 -13.52 3.67 -21.12
C GLY A 56 -13.63 5.19 -20.91
N GLY A 57 -12.62 5.96 -21.33
CA GLY A 57 -12.57 7.42 -21.13
C GLY A 57 -12.04 7.86 -19.76
N GLN A 58 -11.74 6.93 -18.86
CA GLN A 58 -11.15 7.21 -17.54
C GLN A 58 -9.65 6.98 -17.57
N ASN A 59 -8.89 7.81 -16.84
CA ASN A 59 -7.46 7.63 -16.62
C ASN A 59 -7.26 6.67 -15.44
N ILE A 60 -6.57 5.56 -15.68
CA ILE A 60 -6.25 4.55 -14.66
C ILE A 60 -4.73 4.48 -14.54
N ASN A 61 -4.20 4.87 -13.39
CA ASN A 61 -2.77 4.79 -13.09
C ASN A 61 -2.44 3.87 -11.90
N ASN A 62 -3.46 3.39 -11.18
CA ASN A 62 -3.30 2.43 -10.10
C ASN A 62 -4.50 1.49 -9.97
N LEU A 63 -4.24 0.25 -9.54
CA LEU A 63 -5.24 -0.73 -9.09
C LEU A 63 -4.82 -1.21 -7.71
N ARG A 64 -5.78 -1.40 -6.80
CA ARG A 64 -5.49 -1.65 -5.39
C ARG A 64 -6.37 -2.77 -4.85
N TYR A 65 -5.75 -3.68 -4.10
CA TYR A 65 -6.45 -4.73 -3.39
C TYR A 65 -5.75 -5.02 -2.06
N ALA A 66 -6.41 -4.69 -0.95
CA ALA A 66 -5.78 -4.71 0.37
C ALA A 66 -4.44 -3.97 0.38
N ASP A 67 -3.34 -4.63 0.73
CA ASP A 67 -1.97 -4.12 0.72
C ASP A 67 -1.27 -4.21 -0.64
N ASP A 68 -1.82 -4.97 -1.60
CA ASP A 68 -1.28 -5.05 -2.95
C ASP A 68 -1.71 -3.86 -3.80
N THR A 69 -0.75 -3.23 -4.49
CA THR A 69 -0.99 -2.14 -5.42
C THR A 69 -0.25 -2.38 -6.72
N VAL A 70 -0.95 -2.18 -7.84
CA VAL A 70 -0.38 -2.17 -9.20
C VAL A 70 -0.37 -0.73 -9.70
N LEU A 71 0.79 -0.24 -10.13
CA LEU A 71 0.92 1.04 -10.84
C LEU A 71 0.96 0.79 -12.35
N ILE A 72 0.32 1.66 -13.12
CA ILE A 72 0.15 1.48 -14.56
C ILE A 72 0.46 2.81 -15.28
N ALA A 73 1.32 2.75 -16.28
CA ALA A 73 1.63 3.86 -17.17
C ALA A 73 1.96 3.37 -18.59
N GLU A 74 1.91 4.26 -19.57
CA GLU A 74 2.21 3.94 -20.98
C GLU A 74 3.70 3.77 -21.27
N ASN A 75 4.56 4.34 -20.43
CA ASN A 75 6.02 4.30 -20.58
C ASN A 75 6.73 4.16 -19.23
N LYS A 76 8.02 3.83 -19.29
CA LYS A 76 8.86 3.57 -18.11
C LYS A 76 9.07 4.84 -17.28
N GLU A 77 9.22 5.99 -17.93
CA GLU A 77 9.50 7.27 -17.29
C GLU A 77 8.33 7.70 -16.41
N ASP A 78 7.11 7.57 -16.91
CA ASP A 78 5.89 7.88 -16.15
C ASP A 78 5.63 6.85 -15.06
N LEU A 79 5.90 5.55 -15.31
CA LEU A 79 5.83 4.53 -14.26
C LEU A 79 6.80 4.84 -13.10
N GLN A 80 8.03 5.26 -13.41
CA GLN A 80 9.01 5.63 -12.40
C GLN A 80 8.57 6.87 -11.61
N LYS A 81 7.96 7.87 -12.26
CA LYS A 81 7.40 9.03 -11.55
C LYS A 81 6.31 8.62 -10.58
N LEU A 82 5.37 7.77 -10.99
CA LEU A 82 4.32 7.25 -10.11
C LEU A 82 4.92 6.51 -8.91
N LEU A 83 5.90 5.63 -9.15
CA LEU A 83 6.57 4.88 -8.10
C LEU A 83 7.27 5.80 -7.09
N ASN A 84 7.99 6.83 -7.56
CA ASN A 84 8.69 7.78 -6.69
C ASN A 84 7.72 8.56 -5.79
N ILE A 85 6.56 8.97 -6.34
CA ILE A 85 5.53 9.68 -5.57
C ILE A 85 4.97 8.75 -4.49
N VAL A 86 4.61 7.51 -4.84
CA VAL A 86 4.11 6.53 -3.86
C VAL A 86 5.14 6.26 -2.77
N GLU A 87 6.42 6.12 -3.12
CA GLU A 87 7.50 5.91 -2.15
C GLU A 87 7.66 7.08 -1.18
N GLU A 88 7.71 8.30 -1.71
CA GLU A 88 7.87 9.50 -0.89
C GLU A 88 6.69 9.69 0.06
N GLU A 89 5.47 9.57 -0.45
CA GLU A 89 4.25 9.75 0.34
C GLU A 89 4.06 8.61 1.36
N SER A 90 4.38 7.37 0.99
CA SER A 90 4.39 6.24 1.93
C SER A 90 5.36 6.49 3.09
N ARG A 91 6.58 6.94 2.79
CA ARG A 91 7.59 7.23 3.81
C ARG A 91 7.17 8.35 4.76
N LYS A 92 6.56 9.43 4.25
CA LYS A 92 5.97 10.51 5.07
C LYS A 92 4.89 9.99 6.02
N LYS A 93 4.23 8.91 5.62
CA LYS A 93 3.18 8.21 6.37
C LYS A 93 3.71 6.98 7.12
N GLY A 94 5.03 6.80 7.24
CA GLY A 94 5.63 5.71 8.00
C GLY A 94 5.35 4.31 7.44
N LEU A 95 5.01 4.21 6.16
CA LEU A 95 4.98 2.98 5.38
C LEU A 95 6.25 2.87 4.53
N GLU A 96 6.62 1.65 4.22
CA GLU A 96 7.80 1.34 3.41
C GLU A 96 7.40 0.35 2.32
N LEU A 97 7.81 0.63 1.08
CA LEU A 97 7.60 -0.28 -0.04
C LEU A 97 8.55 -1.45 0.07
N ASN A 98 8.05 -2.66 -0.17
CA ASN A 98 8.89 -3.84 -0.22
C ASN A 98 9.53 -3.99 -1.60
N SER A 99 10.67 -3.33 -1.81
CA SER A 99 11.40 -3.36 -3.09
C SER A 99 11.77 -4.77 -3.57
N LYS A 100 11.90 -5.75 -2.66
CA LYS A 100 12.18 -7.15 -3.03
C LYS A 100 10.96 -7.90 -3.57
N LYS A 101 9.76 -7.39 -3.32
CA LYS A 101 8.50 -7.97 -3.80
C LYS A 101 7.88 -7.16 -4.94
N THR A 102 8.29 -5.91 -5.12
CA THR A 102 7.82 -5.05 -6.19
C THR A 102 8.48 -5.42 -7.50
N GLU A 103 7.69 -5.85 -8.48
CA GLU A 103 8.16 -6.28 -9.79
C GLU A 103 7.59 -5.39 -10.91
N VAL A 104 8.29 -5.33 -12.04
CA VAL A 104 7.85 -4.60 -13.24
C VAL A 104 7.43 -5.58 -14.32
N MET A 105 6.24 -5.38 -14.88
CA MET A 105 5.72 -6.16 -15.99
C MET A 105 5.48 -5.25 -17.20
N VAL A 106 5.96 -5.66 -18.38
CA VAL A 106 5.72 -4.97 -19.65
C VAL A 106 4.65 -5.73 -20.43
N ILE A 107 3.57 -5.05 -20.80
CA ILE A 107 2.49 -5.60 -21.63
C ILE A 107 2.51 -4.88 -22.97
N SER A 108 2.73 -5.63 -24.05
CA SER A 108 2.63 -5.15 -25.42
C SER A 108 1.68 -6.05 -26.22
N ARG A 109 1.05 -5.49 -27.26
CA ARG A 109 0.34 -6.31 -28.25
C ARG A 109 1.38 -6.96 -29.17
N LYS A 110 1.15 -8.23 -29.51
CA LYS A 110 1.84 -8.90 -30.61
C LYS A 110 1.46 -8.28 -31.94
#